data_AF-A0A7X4FS42-F1
#
_entry.id   AF-A0A7X4FS42-F1
#
_cell.length_a   1.000
_cell.length_b   1.000
_cell.length_c   1.000
_cell.angle_alpha   90.00
_cell.angle_beta   90.00
_cell.angle_gamma   90.00
#
_symmetry.space_group_name_H-M   'P 1'
#
loop_
_entity.id
_entity.type
_entity.pdbx_description
1 polymer ?
#
loop_
_entity_poly.entity_id
_entity_poly.type
_entity_poly.pdbx_seq_one_letter_code
_entity_poly.pdbx_strand_id
1 'polypeptide(L)' 'MVAPTVISRADHAISRQRIDPDALKVLYRLRKFNHTAYLVGGGVR' A
#
# COMPACT_ATOMS: atom_id res chain seq x y z
N MET A 1 -17.86 -13.52 -11.39
CA MET A 1 -16.56 -12.90 -11.02
C MET A 1 -16.53 -12.73 -9.51
N VAL A 2 -15.46 -13.16 -8.85
CA VAL A 2 -15.30 -12.99 -7.40
C VAL A 2 -14.74 -11.59 -7.16
N ALA A 3 -15.39 -10.82 -6.29
CA ALA A 3 -14.88 -9.51 -5.89
C ALA A 3 -13.64 -9.68 -4.98
N PRO A 4 -12.66 -8.77 -5.05
CA PRO A 4 -11.49 -8.83 -4.17
C PRO A 4 -11.91 -8.61 -2.72
N THR A 5 -11.34 -9.40 -1.81
CA THR A 5 -11.50 -9.18 -0.38
C THR A 5 -10.67 -7.97 0.05
N VAL A 6 -11.32 -6.93 0.55
CA VAL A 6 -10.66 -5.74 1.10
C VAL A 6 -10.57 -5.87 2.60
N ILE A 7 -9.36 -6.04 3.12
CA ILE A 7 -9.09 -6.15 4.57
C ILE A 7 -8.79 -4.78 5.20
N SER A 8 -9.29 -4.56 6.41
CA SER A 8 -9.07 -3.31 7.14
C SER A 8 -7.60 -3.16 7.54
N ARG A 9 -7.16 -1.93 7.82
CA ARG A 9 -5.76 -1.65 8.16
C ARG A 9 -5.31 -2.39 9.44
N ALA A 10 -6.21 -2.62 10.39
CA ALA A 10 -5.91 -3.34 11.62
C ALA A 10 -5.57 -4.82 11.34
N ASP A 11 -6.10 -5.38 10.25
CA ASP A 11 -5.95 -6.79 9.87
C ASP A 11 -4.78 -7.02 8.90
N HIS A 12 -4.00 -5.98 8.59
CA HIS A 12 -2.84 -6.09 7.70
C HIS A 12 -1.66 -6.74 8.44
N ALA A 13 -1.13 -7.83 7.89
CA ALA A 13 0.07 -8.48 8.43
C ALA A 13 1.34 -7.61 8.38
N ILE A 14 1.38 -6.62 7.49
CA ILE A 14 2.51 -5.70 7.32
C ILE A 14 2.26 -4.35 8.01
N SER A 15 3.24 -3.89 8.80
CA SER A 15 3.26 -2.53 9.35
C SER A 15 3.84 -1.53 8.35
N ARG A 16 3.28 -0.32 8.23
CA ARG A 16 3.90 0.78 7.45
C ARG A 16 5.31 1.12 7.94
N GLN A 17 5.60 0.88 9.22
CA GLN A 17 6.93 1.07 9.79
C GLN A 17 7.99 0.13 9.20
N ARG A 18 7.57 -0.99 8.59
CA ARG A 18 8.44 -1.96 7.93
C ARG A 18 8.52 -1.75 6.41
N ILE A 19 7.86 -0.71 5.89
CA ILE A 19 7.91 -0.36 4.47
C ILE A 19 9.00 0.68 4.29
N ASP A 20 9.78 0.54 3.21
CA ASP A 20 10.81 1.51 2.84
C ASP A 20 10.23 2.95 2.83
N PRO A 21 10.87 3.90 3.55
CA PRO A 21 10.39 5.27 3.65
C PRO A 21 10.34 6.00 2.30
N ASP A 22 11.24 5.68 1.35
CA ASP A 22 11.24 6.27 0.01
C ASP A 22 10.07 5.73 -0.82
N ALA A 23 9.71 4.46 -0.67
CA ALA A 23 8.52 3.90 -1.31
C ALA A 23 7.24 4.60 -0.79
N LEU A 24 7.13 4.80 0.53
CA LEU A 24 6.01 5.55 1.12
C LEU A 24 5.95 6.99 0.61
N LYS A 25 7.09 7.65 0.48
CA LYS A 25 7.19 9.02 -0.05
C LYS A 25 6.66 9.12 -1.48
N VAL A 26 6.96 8.15 -2.35
CA VAL A 26 6.43 8.09 -3.72
C VAL A 26 4.91 7.92 -3.70
N LEU A 27 4.38 6.99 -2.91
CA LEU A 27 2.93 6.77 -2.80
C LEU A 27 2.20 8.02 -2.31
N TYR A 28 2.73 8.70 -1.30
CA TYR A 28 2.14 9.94 -0.80
C TYR A 28 2.20 11.07 -1.84
N ARG A 29 3.28 11.18 -2.62
CA ARG A 29 3.38 12.14 -3.71
C ARG A 29 2.34 11.87 -4.80
N LEU A 30 2.18 10.62 -5.23
CA LEU A 30 1.17 10.23 -6.23
C LEU A 30 -0.25 10.54 -5.72
N ARG A 31 -0.55 10.17 -4.47
CA ARG A 31 -1.83 10.50 -3.83
C ARG A 31 -2.08 12.00 -3.78
N LYS A 32 -1.06 12.81 -3.48
CA LYS A 32 -1.18 14.29 -3.44
C LYS A 32 -1.62 14.88 -4.79
N PHE A 33 -1.28 14.23 -5.90
CA PHE A 33 -1.69 14.63 -7.24
C PHE A 33 -2.88 13.81 -7.78
N ASN A 34 -3.68 13.22 -6.89
CA ASN A 34 -4.89 12.44 -7.23
C ASN A 34 -4.63 11.20 -8.11
N HIS A 35 -3.44 10.62 -8.04
CA HIS A 35 -3.15 9.34 -8.67
C HIS A 35 -3.37 8.18 -7.69
N THR A 36 -3.94 7.10 -8.21
CA THR A 36 -4.04 5.83 -7.50
C THR A 36 -2.74 5.06 -7.66
N ALA A 37 -2.16 4.61 -6.55
CA ALA A 37 -0.91 3.85 -6.54
C ALA A 37 -0.96 2.78 -5.45
N TYR A 38 -0.30 1.64 -5.69
CA TYR A 38 -0.29 0.48 -4.81
C TYR A 38 1.12 -0.10 -4.70
N LEU A 39 1.44 -0.67 -3.52
CA LEU A 39 2.54 -1.60 -3.38
C LEU A 39 2.04 -3.02 -3.69
N VAL A 40 2.86 -3.81 -4.37
CA VAL A 40 2.54 -5.18 -4.80
C VAL A 40 3.76 -6.09 -4.70
N GLY A 41 3.54 -7.39 -4.83
CA GLY A 41 4.61 -8.38 -4.97
C GLY A 41 5.52 -8.47 -3.74
N GLY A 42 6.84 -8.50 -3.97
CA GLY A 42 7.84 -8.71 -2.92
C GLY A 42 7.89 -7.63 -1.83
N GLY A 43 7.40 -6.42 -2.11
CA GLY A 43 7.31 -5.35 -1.11
C GLY A 43 6.12 -5.48 -0.14
N VAL A 44 5.22 -6.43 -0.38
CA VAL A 44 4.03 -6.71 0.46
C VAL A 44 4.07 -8.10 1.10
N ARG A 45 4.76 -9.05 0.46
CA ARG A 45 4.87 -10.45 0.92
C ARG A 45 5.58 -10.59 2.26
#